data_AF-A0A2D4WNN6-F1
#
_entry.id   AF-A0A2D4WNN6-F1
#
_cell.length_a   1.000
_cell.length_b   1.000
_cell.length_c   1.000
_cell.angle_alpha   90.00
_cell.angle_beta   90.00
_cell.angle_gamma   90.00
#
_symmetry.space_group_name_H-M   'P 1'
#
loop_
_entity.id
_entity.type
_entity.pdbx_description
1 polymer ?
#
loop_
_entity_poly.entity_id
_entity_poly.type
_entity_poly.pdbx_seq_one_letter_code
_entity_poly.pdbx_strand_id
1 'polypeptide(L)' 'SWLAGFGIRYIGRGWMWNVSGLDAIRIDRTKGGSFFIGTDEPAALEAAINAAISKRADV' A
#
# COMPACT_ATOMS: atom_id res chain seq x y z
N SER A 1 20.43 4.18 7.50
CA SER A 1 20.44 2.90 6.76
C SER A 1 19.46 3.07 5.60
N TRP A 2 19.85 3.48 4.38
CA TRP A 2 20.57 2.76 3.31
C TRP A 2 20.02 1.37 2.95
N LEU A 3 18.71 1.26 2.77
CA LEU A 3 18.15 0.59 1.60
C LEU A 3 16.92 1.42 1.23
N ALA A 4 16.85 1.92 0.00
CA ALA A 4 15.77 2.76 -0.49
C ALA A 4 14.45 1.97 -0.61
N GLY A 5 13.87 1.59 0.54
CA GLY A 5 12.52 1.05 0.66
C GLY A 5 12.18 -0.02 -0.36
N PHE A 6 12.80 -1.19 -0.32
CA PHE A 6 12.58 -2.43 -1.12
C PHE A 6 11.74 -2.43 -2.45
N GLY A 7 11.72 -1.36 -3.24
CA GLY A 7 11.27 -1.27 -4.63
C GLY A 7 9.94 -1.93 -5.03
N ILE A 8 9.83 -2.22 -6.34
CA ILE A 8 8.69 -2.91 -6.95
C ILE A 8 9.05 -4.39 -7.13
N ARG A 9 8.22 -5.30 -6.63
CA ARG A 9 8.44 -6.74 -6.81
C ARG A 9 7.17 -7.55 -6.85
N TYR A 10 7.19 -8.65 -7.57
CA TYR A 10 6.09 -9.61 -7.57
C TYR A 10 6.29 -10.65 -6.47
N ILE A 11 5.29 -10.84 -5.61
CA ILE A 11 5.35 -11.73 -4.43
C ILE A 11 4.42 -12.95 -4.53
N GLY A 12 4.05 -13.34 -5.75
CA GLY A 12 3.11 -14.45 -6.01
C GLY A 12 1.64 -14.09 -5.80
N ARG A 13 1.32 -13.27 -4.78
CA ARG A 13 -0.05 -12.79 -4.49
C ARG A 13 -0.41 -11.47 -5.17
N GLY A 14 0.53 -10.86 -5.88
CA GLY A 14 0.38 -9.57 -6.54
C GLY A 14 1.69 -8.79 -6.60
N TRP A 15 1.61 -7.61 -7.19
CA TRP A 15 2.70 -6.64 -7.15
C TRP A 15 2.76 -5.97 -5.79
N MET A 16 3.98 -5.79 -5.28
CA MET A 16 4.26 -5.08 -4.05
C MET A 16 5.16 -3.88 -4.35
N TRP A 17 4.75 -2.73 -3.83
CA TRP A 17 5.48 -1.47 -3.85
C TRP A 17 5.94 -1.20 -2.42
N ASN A 18 7.16 -1.59 -2.08
CA ASN A 18 7.68 -1.30 -0.75
C ASN A 18 8.26 0.12 -0.72
N VAL A 19 8.07 0.81 0.39
CA VAL A 19 8.66 2.13 0.69
C VAL A 19 9.51 2.03 1.95
N SER A 20 9.13 1.16 2.88
CA SER A 20 9.86 0.86 4.12
C SER A 20 9.29 -0.43 4.74
N GLY A 21 9.95 -0.93 5.79
CA GLY A 21 9.40 -1.98 6.64
C GLY A 21 9.25 -3.37 6.02
N LEU A 22 8.89 -4.32 6.87
CA LEU A 22 8.57 -5.71 6.49
C LEU A 22 7.05 -5.96 6.44
N ASP A 23 6.27 -5.01 6.94
CA ASP A 23 4.82 -5.06 6.91
C ASP A 23 4.28 -4.37 5.64
N ALA A 24 3.03 -4.67 5.32
CA ALA A 24 2.37 -4.13 4.15
C ALA A 24 0.86 -4.13 4.31
N ILE A 25 0.21 -3.21 3.61
CA ILE A 25 -1.25 -3.23 3.40
C ILE A 25 -1.56 -3.75 2.00
N ARG A 26 -2.72 -4.40 1.86
CA ARG A 26 -3.27 -4.82 0.57
C ARG A 26 -4.28 -3.79 0.09
N ILE A 27 -4.14 -3.37 -1.16
CA ILE A 27 -5.09 -2.49 -1.84
C ILE A 27 -5.87 -3.33 -2.84
N ASP A 28 -7.18 -3.46 -2.61
CA ASP A 28 -8.12 -4.05 -3.55
C ASP A 28 -8.77 -2.94 -4.38
N ARG A 29 -8.58 -3.00 -5.70
CA ARG A 29 -9.17 -2.02 -6.62
C ARG A 29 -10.54 -2.51 -7.08
N THR A 30 -11.51 -1.59 -7.13
CA THR A 30 -12.86 -1.86 -7.65
C THR A 30 -12.87 -2.36 -9.09
N LYS A 31 -11.88 -1.93 -9.88
CA LYS A 31 -11.62 -2.42 -11.23
C LYS A 31 -10.15 -2.81 -11.37
N GLY A 32 -9.92 -4.11 -11.50
CA GLY A 32 -8.64 -4.71 -11.82
C GLY A 32 -7.74 -4.99 -10.63
N GLY A 33 -7.72 -6.23 -10.15
CA GLY A 33 -6.68 -6.82 -9.30
C GLY A 33 -6.33 -6.12 -7.98
N SER A 34 -5.47 -6.77 -7.21
CA SER A 34 -4.94 -6.29 -5.94
C SER A 34 -3.44 -6.05 -6.01
N PHE A 35 -2.93 -5.13 -5.20
CA PHE A 35 -1.50 -4.92 -5.02
C PHE A 35 -1.20 -4.62 -3.55
N PHE A 36 0.08 -4.59 -3.19
CA PHE A 36 0.54 -4.35 -1.82
C PHE A 36 1.38 -3.08 -1.74
N ILE A 37 1.28 -2.36 -0.63
CA ILE A 37 2.18 -1.24 -0.28
C ILE A 37 2.90 -1.60 1.01
N GLY A 38 4.23 -1.69 0.95
CA GLY A 38 5.07 -2.01 2.10
C GLY A 38 5.47 -0.77 2.88
N THR A 39 5.26 -0.79 4.19
CA THR A 39 5.58 0.30 5.11
C THR A 39 5.84 -0.26 6.52
N ASP A 40 6.60 0.47 7.32
CA ASP A 40 6.74 0.28 8.76
C ASP A 40 5.54 0.82 9.57
N GLU A 41 4.66 1.60 8.95
CA GLU A 41 3.46 2.16 9.60
C GLU A 41 2.15 1.75 8.87
N PRO A 42 1.84 0.44 8.77
CA PRO A 42 0.73 -0.05 7.95
C PRO A 42 -0.64 0.50 8.39
N ALA A 43 -0.87 0.61 9.71
CA ALA A 43 -2.14 1.12 10.25
C ALA A 43 -2.36 2.62 9.96
N ALA A 44 -1.30 3.43 10.05
CA ALA A 44 -1.38 4.86 9.75
C ALA A 44 -1.65 5.08 8.26
N LEU A 45 -1.00 4.31 7.39
CA LEU A 45 -1.23 4.37 5.95
C LEU A 45 -2.65 3.95 5.57
N GLU A 46 -3.16 2.85 6.14
CA GLU A 46 -4.54 2.40 5.92
C GLU A 46 -5.55 3.49 6.31
N ALA A 47 -5.39 4.09 7.48
CA ALA A 47 -6.26 5.17 7.95
C ALA A 47 -6.23 6.39 7.01
N ALA A 48 -5.05 6.79 6.56
CA ALA A 48 -4.89 7.91 5.63
C ALA A 48 -5.56 7.66 4.27
N ILE A 49 -5.41 6.44 3.73
CA ILE A 49 -6.06 6.04 2.47
C ILE A 49 -7.57 6.05 2.62
N ASN A 50 -8.11 5.44 3.67
CA ASN A 50 -9.55 5.40 3.92
C ASN A 50 -10.13 6.82 4.06
N ALA A 51 -9.46 7.70 4.81
CA ALA A 51 -9.86 9.10 4.92
C ALA A 51 -9.86 9.82 3.56
N ALA A 52 -8.85 9.58 2.72
CA ALA A 52 -8.78 10.17 1.38
C ALA A 52 -9.86 9.63 0.43
N ILE A 53 -10.23 8.35 0.54
CA ILE A 53 -11.34 7.74 -0.21
C ILE A 53 -12.66 8.38 0.22
N SER A 54 -12.91 8.52 1.52
CA SER A 54 -14.10 9.21 2.03
C SER A 54 -14.19 10.64 1.54
N LYS A 55 -13.07 11.39 1.58
CA LYS A 55 -12.94 12.75 1.06
C LYS A 55 -12.95 12.86 -0.48
N ARG A 56 -13.10 11.74 -1.20
CA ARG A 56 -13.35 11.75 -2.63
C ARG A 56 -14.82 11.49 -2.95
N ALA A 57 -15.54 10.84 -2.03
CA ALA A 57 -16.95 10.51 -2.23
C ALA A 57 -17.89 11.71 -1.96
N ASP A 58 -17.38 12.74 -1.29
CA ASP A 58 -18.06 13.99 -0.91
C ASP A 58 -17.87 15.15 -1.92
N VAL A 59 -17.07 14.94 -2.98
CA VAL A 59 -16.87 15.86 -4.12
C VAL A 59 -17.58 15.38 -5.38
#